data_AF-A0A9W6TWF3-F1
#
_entry.id   AF-A0A9W6TWF3-F1
#
_cell.length_a   1.000
_cell.length_b   1.000
_cell.length_c   1.000
_cell.angle_alpha   90.00
_cell.angle_beta   90.00
_cell.angle_gamma   90.00
#
_symmetry.space_group_name_H-M   'P 1'
#
loop_
_entity.id
_entity.type
_entity.pdbx_description
1 polymer ?
#
loop_
_entity_poly.entity_id
_entity_poly.type
_entity_poly.pdbx_seq_one_letter_code
_entity_poly.pdbx_strand_id
1 'polypeptide(L)'
;MLPRWVLELKFHDEARNRSVTYHDLCPNTPMIFFNHYWEGLPDAPDWPAAKPLYLMPNMEMYELESEHYWRADVILCKTALCSRYLRKWFKQEGNPRGTRVLYTRHTTSNLALTFKSQLTASVAEARPEKNFSDVTFLHTAGTSIQKGTRQVLDCWLARPDLPRLELHMAQDLFDGAFSTRYAKRIDKSTNVFLQTGRLEPTAFGRLITDAAYFMCPSLQEGYGHYINQARSSRALIFTTDVAPMNELITPSSGALIHARAIAHDGQFLGGRSKKAHALRDVPGFVADFNGRAVCDAVTDMLKNTTPEEREKRADKALQQRFACGDDTWTQDKSTVSPRTAQRGTRCLLFPSSISVSAGSPTPGHAPTCAQFPRQILAASAAAVCAAGADAVRDRERAVAGGAESLVAQLAAAGAECGWRCDGRPAVRTRTSCCTRTRCSSTDWSRRIDKSDILHEAALHRGCVKHKDSIPSFGRVGQNESEEIKELVNKDDLKLLEKLRQCPDVDVMLPAGIRSFGYCEDAAAYTKCAFQVLKHLADVDGYGKMLCVLCSCSSGVEDATALGV
;
A
#
# COMPACT_ATOMS: atom_id res chain seq x y z
N MET A 1 9.43 -6.84 16.36
CA MET A 1 10.18 -7.23 15.14
C MET A 1 11.20 -8.30 15.51
N LEU A 2 10.96 -9.55 15.13
CA LEU A 2 11.74 -10.69 15.58
C LEU A 2 12.90 -10.99 14.63
N PRO A 3 14.16 -11.02 15.13
CA PRO A 3 15.27 -11.63 14.42
C PRO A 3 15.13 -13.16 14.45
N ARG A 4 15.76 -13.82 13.48
CA ARG A 4 15.67 -15.28 13.28
C ARG A 4 16.00 -16.09 14.53
N TRP A 5 17.05 -15.69 15.27
CA TRP A 5 17.54 -16.44 16.42
C TRP A 5 16.46 -16.67 17.49
N VAL A 6 15.45 -15.80 17.61
CA VAL A 6 14.36 -15.97 18.59
C VAL A 6 13.57 -17.25 18.32
N LEU A 7 13.40 -17.59 17.04
CA LEU A 7 12.63 -18.74 16.60
C LEU A 7 13.44 -20.04 16.61
N GLU A 8 14.78 -19.94 16.60
CA GLU A 8 15.68 -21.09 16.60
C GLU A 8 16.11 -21.54 18.00
N LEU A 9 16.02 -20.65 18.99
CA LEU A 9 16.41 -20.96 20.35
C LEU A 9 15.35 -21.79 21.08
N LYS A 10 15.88 -22.72 21.89
CA LYS A 10 15.12 -23.40 22.94
C LYS A 10 15.46 -22.75 24.28
N PHE A 11 14.43 -22.32 24.99
CA PHE A 11 14.54 -21.69 26.30
C PHE A 11 14.22 -22.72 27.38
N HIS A 12 14.87 -22.64 28.53
CA HIS A 12 14.52 -23.47 29.69
C HIS A 12 13.55 -22.70 30.59
N ASP A 13 12.33 -23.21 30.74
CA ASP A 13 11.31 -22.69 31.66
C ASP A 13 11.49 -23.33 33.04
N GLU A 14 12.26 -22.70 33.92
CA GLU A 14 12.51 -23.19 35.28
C GLU A 14 11.21 -23.43 36.07
N ALA A 15 10.22 -22.55 35.91
CA ALA A 15 8.94 -22.65 36.63
C ALA A 15 8.12 -23.88 36.25
N ARG A 16 8.33 -24.43 35.04
CA ARG A 16 7.65 -25.63 34.54
C ARG A 16 8.59 -26.81 34.28
N ASN A 17 9.87 -26.64 34.62
CA ASN A 17 10.96 -27.58 34.37
C ASN A 17 10.92 -28.21 32.97
N ARG A 18 10.75 -27.39 31.93
CA ARG A 18 10.68 -27.87 30.53
C ARG A 18 11.39 -26.94 29.56
N SER A 19 11.85 -27.49 28.44
CA SER A 19 12.32 -26.70 27.32
C SER A 19 11.14 -26.20 26.49
N VAL A 20 11.14 -24.92 26.12
CA VAL A 20 10.10 -24.26 25.33
C VAL A 20 10.73 -23.51 24.17
N THR A 21 10.06 -23.54 23.01
CA THR A 21 10.37 -22.70 21.85
C THR A 21 9.60 -21.39 21.92
N TYR A 22 9.92 -20.42 21.06
CA TYR A 22 9.09 -19.22 20.95
C TYR A 22 7.64 -19.52 20.52
N HIS A 23 7.46 -20.55 19.69
CA HIS A 23 6.13 -21.01 19.29
C HIS A 23 5.30 -21.55 20.45
N ASP A 24 5.94 -22.15 21.46
CA ASP A 24 5.26 -22.59 22.69
C ASP A 24 4.90 -21.41 23.61
N LEU A 25 5.67 -20.32 23.57
CA LEU A 25 5.41 -19.11 24.35
C LEU A 25 4.24 -18.32 23.77
N CYS A 26 4.24 -18.10 22.46
CA CYS A 26 3.27 -17.26 21.75
C CYS A 26 2.57 -18.05 20.63
N PRO A 27 1.79 -19.10 20.93
CA PRO A 27 1.22 -19.99 19.91
C PRO A 27 0.19 -19.28 19.00
N ASN A 28 -0.55 -18.32 19.56
CA ASN A 28 -1.65 -17.65 18.87
C ASN A 28 -1.24 -16.31 18.22
N THR A 29 -0.05 -15.79 18.52
CA THR A 29 0.41 -14.54 17.92
C THR A 29 0.67 -14.76 16.42
N PRO A 30 -0.01 -14.04 15.51
CA PRO A 30 0.26 -14.16 14.09
C PRO A 30 1.67 -13.69 13.74
N MET A 31 2.28 -14.34 12.74
CA MET A 31 3.60 -13.94 12.24
C MET A 31 3.48 -13.36 10.83
N ILE A 32 3.90 -12.11 10.67
CA ILE A 32 3.99 -11.44 9.39
C ILE A 32 5.35 -11.73 8.76
N PHE A 33 5.30 -12.22 7.52
CA PHE A 33 6.44 -12.35 6.62
C PHE A 33 6.39 -11.29 5.53
N PHE A 34 7.55 -10.71 5.24
CA PHE A 34 7.70 -9.74 4.17
C PHE A 34 8.21 -10.40 2.91
N ASN A 35 7.45 -10.23 1.83
CA ASN A 35 7.72 -10.80 0.52
C ASN A 35 8.15 -12.28 0.60
N HIS A 36 9.30 -12.65 0.03
CA HIS A 36 9.83 -14.02 0.03
C HIS A 36 10.83 -14.32 1.17
N TYR A 37 11.06 -13.38 2.09
CA TYR A 37 12.10 -13.49 3.12
C TYR A 37 11.68 -14.33 4.32
N TRP A 38 11.24 -15.56 4.04
CA TRP A 38 10.72 -16.50 5.03
C TRP A 38 11.84 -17.35 5.62
N GLU A 39 12.94 -17.47 4.89
CA GLU A 39 14.14 -18.25 5.25
C GLU A 39 13.80 -19.68 5.72
N GLY A 40 12.84 -20.30 5.03
CA GLY A 40 12.37 -21.67 5.29
C GLY A 40 11.67 -21.86 6.64
N LEU A 41 11.36 -20.81 7.40
CA LEU A 41 10.75 -20.95 8.72
C LEU A 41 9.40 -21.67 8.69
N PRO A 42 8.47 -21.35 7.76
CA PRO A 42 7.22 -22.09 7.70
C PRO A 42 7.39 -23.57 7.33
N ASP A 43 8.52 -23.94 6.71
CA ASP A 43 8.86 -25.31 6.32
C ASP A 43 9.67 -26.06 7.40
N ALA A 44 10.02 -25.39 8.49
CA ALA A 44 10.75 -25.99 9.59
C ALA A 44 9.90 -27.07 10.28
N PRO A 45 10.49 -28.21 10.71
CA PRO A 45 9.74 -29.30 11.34
C PRO A 45 8.98 -28.91 12.61
N ASP A 46 9.45 -27.87 13.29
CA ASP A 46 8.88 -27.32 14.52
C ASP A 46 7.90 -26.16 14.27
N TRP A 47 7.64 -25.79 13.00
CA TRP A 47 6.62 -24.81 12.69
C TRP A 47 5.22 -25.35 13.02
N PRO A 48 4.45 -24.69 13.92
CA PRO A 48 3.14 -25.20 14.29
C PRO A 48 2.14 -25.08 13.14
N ALA A 49 1.43 -26.17 12.83
CA ALA A 49 0.43 -26.19 11.74
C ALA A 49 -0.70 -25.16 11.93
N ALA A 50 -1.02 -24.81 13.18
CA ALA A 50 -2.06 -23.83 13.51
C ALA A 50 -1.52 -22.39 13.67
N LYS A 51 -0.20 -22.15 13.52
CA LYS A 51 0.40 -20.82 13.68
C LYS A 51 -0.11 -19.90 12.57
N PRO A 52 -0.79 -18.78 12.89
CA PRO A 52 -1.30 -17.88 11.87
C PRO A 52 -0.17 -17.22 11.08
N LEU A 53 -0.21 -17.30 9.75
CA LEU A 53 0.79 -16.80 8.82
C LEU A 53 0.22 -15.65 7.99
N TYR A 54 0.77 -14.46 8.19
CA TYR A 54 0.40 -13.26 7.44
C TYR A 54 1.49 -12.93 6.43
N LEU A 55 1.10 -12.56 5.20
CA LEU A 55 2.03 -12.21 4.14
C LEU A 55 1.83 -10.74 3.75
N MET A 56 2.90 -9.94 3.77
CA MET A 56 2.94 -8.65 3.09
C MET A 56 3.74 -8.79 1.79
N PRO A 57 3.09 -8.82 0.61
CA PRO A 57 3.79 -9.05 -0.65
C PRO A 57 4.45 -7.79 -1.19
N ASN A 58 5.58 -7.96 -1.88
CA ASN A 58 6.14 -6.93 -2.75
C ASN A 58 5.84 -7.28 -4.21
N MET A 59 4.71 -6.80 -4.71
CA MET A 59 4.10 -7.35 -5.94
C MET A 59 4.93 -7.14 -7.21
N GLU A 60 5.86 -6.19 -7.23
CA GLU A 60 6.80 -5.92 -8.33
C GLU A 60 8.02 -6.82 -8.34
N MET A 61 8.33 -7.50 -7.23
CA MET A 61 9.39 -8.48 -7.17
C MET A 61 8.96 -9.83 -7.75
N TYR A 62 9.92 -10.71 -8.04
CA TYR A 62 9.70 -11.86 -8.91
C TYR A 62 9.62 -13.19 -8.15
N GLU A 63 9.90 -13.22 -6.85
CA GLU A 63 10.12 -14.47 -6.11
C GLU A 63 8.83 -15.10 -5.57
N LEU A 64 7.80 -14.31 -5.30
CA LEU A 64 6.52 -14.85 -4.81
C LEU A 64 5.81 -15.66 -5.90
N GLU A 65 5.30 -16.82 -5.48
CA GLU A 65 4.60 -17.79 -6.32
C GLU A 65 3.30 -18.26 -5.65
N SER A 66 2.54 -19.14 -6.31
CA SER A 66 1.24 -19.62 -5.85
C SER A 66 1.28 -20.23 -4.45
N GLU A 67 2.32 -21.02 -4.14
CA GLU A 67 2.50 -21.66 -2.83
C GLU A 67 2.54 -20.64 -1.69
N HIS A 68 3.20 -19.51 -1.91
CA HIS A 68 3.29 -18.45 -0.91
C HIS A 68 1.90 -17.84 -0.62
N TYR A 69 1.14 -17.56 -1.68
CA TYR A 69 -0.18 -16.94 -1.55
C TYR A 69 -1.22 -17.90 -0.99
N TRP A 70 -1.21 -19.18 -1.38
CA TRP A 70 -2.11 -20.20 -0.83
C TRP A 70 -1.78 -20.56 0.61
N ARG A 71 -0.53 -20.41 1.06
CA ARG A 71 -0.15 -20.68 2.45
C ARG A 71 -0.60 -19.59 3.42
N ALA A 72 -0.73 -18.35 2.99
CA ALA A 72 -1.10 -17.25 3.88
C ALA A 72 -2.55 -17.35 4.39
N ASP A 73 -2.77 -17.10 5.68
CA ASP A 73 -4.12 -16.90 6.25
C ASP A 73 -4.65 -15.50 5.91
N VAL A 74 -3.76 -14.50 5.93
CA VAL A 74 -4.07 -13.11 5.61
C VAL A 74 -2.97 -12.53 4.72
N ILE A 75 -3.35 -11.79 3.69
CA ILE A 75 -2.44 -11.03 2.85
C ILE A 75 -2.68 -9.53 3.04
N LEU A 76 -1.62 -8.81 3.41
CA LEU A 76 -1.60 -7.38 3.74
C LEU A 76 -1.08 -6.58 2.54
N CYS A 77 -1.98 -6.16 1.66
CA CYS A 77 -1.65 -5.37 0.49
C CYS A 77 -1.52 -3.89 0.81
N LYS A 78 -0.35 -3.31 0.52
CA LYS A 78 -0.11 -1.87 0.70
C LYS A 78 -0.71 -0.99 -0.39
N THR A 79 -1.06 -1.58 -1.54
CA THR A 79 -1.63 -0.88 -2.70
C THR A 79 -3.01 -1.44 -3.05
N ALA A 80 -3.88 -0.61 -3.60
CA ALA A 80 -5.20 -1.06 -4.04
C ALA A 80 -5.04 -2.01 -5.23
N LEU A 81 -4.07 -1.77 -6.11
CA LEU A 81 -3.68 -2.68 -7.18
C LEU A 81 -3.35 -4.09 -6.67
N CYS A 82 -2.49 -4.22 -5.65
CA CYS A 82 -2.17 -5.51 -5.01
C CYS A 82 -3.44 -6.23 -4.57
N SER A 83 -4.33 -5.52 -3.85
CA SER A 83 -5.56 -6.10 -3.33
C SER A 83 -6.49 -6.57 -4.45
N ARG A 84 -6.65 -5.76 -5.50
CA ARG A 84 -7.45 -6.13 -6.68
C ARG A 84 -6.87 -7.34 -7.40
N TYR A 85 -5.56 -7.35 -7.63
CA TYR A 85 -4.91 -8.40 -8.42
C TYR A 85 -4.88 -9.73 -7.67
N LEU A 86 -4.64 -9.72 -6.36
CA LEU A 86 -4.75 -10.94 -5.56
C LEU A 86 -6.17 -11.48 -5.47
N ARG A 87 -7.18 -10.61 -5.35
CA ARG A 87 -8.59 -11.06 -5.40
C ARG A 87 -8.94 -11.69 -6.75
N LYS A 88 -8.45 -11.12 -7.85
CA LYS A 88 -8.57 -11.73 -9.19
C LYS A 88 -7.85 -13.08 -9.25
N TRP A 89 -6.65 -13.15 -8.70
CA TRP A 89 -5.86 -14.38 -8.67
C TRP A 89 -6.55 -15.50 -7.88
N PHE A 90 -7.07 -15.23 -6.68
CA PHE A 90 -7.87 -16.20 -5.92
C PHE A 90 -9.18 -16.61 -6.61
N LYS A 91 -9.77 -15.72 -7.42
CA LYS A 91 -10.91 -16.07 -8.27
C LYS A 91 -10.50 -16.98 -9.43
N GLN A 92 -9.30 -16.81 -9.97
CA GLN A 92 -8.74 -17.61 -11.07
C GLN A 92 -8.31 -18.99 -10.58
N GLU A 93 -7.55 -19.06 -9.50
CA GLU A 93 -6.84 -20.27 -9.04
C GLU A 93 -7.51 -20.99 -7.86
N GLY A 94 -8.54 -20.37 -7.26
CA GLY A 94 -9.19 -20.87 -6.05
C GLY A 94 -8.49 -20.43 -4.76
N ASN A 95 -9.26 -20.44 -3.67
CA ASN A 95 -8.83 -20.00 -2.34
C ASN A 95 -9.08 -21.10 -1.30
N PRO A 96 -8.23 -22.16 -1.25
CA PRO A 96 -8.48 -23.35 -0.45
C PRO A 96 -8.44 -23.07 1.07
N ARG A 97 -7.65 -22.10 1.53
CA ARG A 97 -7.54 -21.72 2.95
C ARG A 97 -8.49 -20.61 3.38
N GLY A 98 -9.32 -20.09 2.47
CA GLY A 98 -10.16 -18.93 2.77
C GLY A 98 -9.34 -17.67 3.09
N THR A 99 -8.15 -17.54 2.51
CA THR A 99 -7.20 -16.44 2.70
C THR A 99 -7.88 -15.08 2.55
N ARG A 100 -7.68 -14.20 3.53
CA ARG A 100 -8.25 -12.84 3.53
C ARG A 100 -7.27 -11.86 2.90
N VAL A 101 -7.72 -11.08 1.92
CA VAL A 101 -6.90 -10.01 1.30
C VAL A 101 -7.33 -8.64 1.82
N LEU A 102 -6.47 -8.03 2.64
CA LEU A 102 -6.68 -6.72 3.25
C LEU A 102 -5.88 -5.65 2.50
N TYR A 103 -6.51 -4.50 2.23
CA TYR A 103 -5.81 -3.32 1.76
C TYR A 103 -5.42 -2.48 2.97
N THR A 104 -4.15 -2.57 3.37
CA THR A 104 -3.60 -1.93 4.57
C THR A 104 -3.10 -0.51 4.32
N ARG A 105 -3.01 -0.10 3.05
CA ARG A 105 -2.36 1.16 2.63
C ARG A 105 -0.90 1.21 3.11
N HIS A 106 -0.25 2.35 2.95
CA HIS A 106 1.16 2.53 3.26
C HIS A 106 1.36 3.78 4.12
N THR A 107 2.22 3.68 5.15
CA THR A 107 2.72 4.80 5.95
C THR A 107 4.25 4.75 5.99
N THR A 108 4.87 5.87 6.35
CA THR A 108 6.32 6.06 6.41
C THR A 108 6.64 6.88 7.66
N SER A 109 7.84 6.74 8.20
CA SER A 109 8.37 7.63 9.22
C SER A 109 8.32 9.09 8.75
N ASN A 110 7.87 10.01 9.61
CA ASN A 110 7.91 11.44 9.29
C ASN A 110 9.30 11.99 9.62
N LEU A 111 10.21 11.92 8.63
CA LEU A 111 11.58 12.42 8.79
C LEU A 111 11.60 13.92 9.08
N ALA A 112 10.69 14.68 8.46
CA ALA A 112 10.59 16.13 8.70
C ALA A 112 10.16 16.45 10.14
N LEU A 113 9.20 15.72 10.68
CA LEU A 113 8.79 15.87 12.08
C LEU A 113 9.89 15.43 13.04
N THR A 114 10.56 14.30 12.75
CA THR A 114 11.68 13.79 13.57
C THR A 114 12.83 14.78 13.61
N PHE A 115 13.18 15.36 12.45
CA PHE A 115 14.21 16.38 12.37
C PHE A 115 13.78 17.63 13.14
N LYS A 116 12.54 18.11 12.98
CA LYS A 116 12.02 19.27 13.70
C LYS A 116 11.99 19.06 15.22
N SER A 117 11.69 17.85 15.71
CA SER A 117 11.67 17.56 17.15
C SER A 117 13.05 17.56 17.80
N GLN A 118 14.12 17.47 17.01
CA GLN A 118 15.51 17.56 17.49
C GLN A 118 16.02 19.00 17.55
N LEU A 119 15.28 19.96 16.99
CA LEU A 119 15.63 21.38 17.04
C LEU A 119 15.11 22.01 18.34
N THR A 120 15.78 23.06 18.83
CA THR A 120 15.22 23.90 19.89
C THR A 120 13.94 24.58 19.38
N ALA A 121 13.00 24.88 20.27
CA ALA A 121 11.74 25.54 19.91
C ALA A 121 11.97 26.81 19.07
N SER A 122 12.95 27.64 19.48
CA SER A 122 13.34 28.85 18.75
C SER A 122 13.83 28.59 17.32
N VAL A 123 14.62 27.54 17.11
CA VAL A 123 15.15 27.20 15.78
C VAL A 123 14.06 26.56 14.92
N ALA A 124 13.17 25.77 15.52
CA ALA A 124 12.06 25.15 14.81
C ALA A 124 11.03 26.20 14.34
N GLU A 125 10.68 27.16 15.20
CA GLU A 125 9.76 28.27 14.91
C GLU A 125 10.35 29.28 13.92
N ALA A 126 11.66 29.51 13.96
CA ALA A 126 12.34 30.42 13.04
C ALA A 126 12.53 29.84 11.63
N ARG A 127 12.22 28.55 11.37
CA ARG A 127 12.36 28.00 10.02
C ARG A 127 11.28 28.59 9.11
N PRO A 128 11.65 29.14 7.95
CA PRO A 128 10.68 29.67 7.00
C PRO A 128 9.77 28.55 6.49
N GLU A 129 8.54 28.92 6.15
CA GLU A 129 7.66 28.03 5.40
C GLU A 129 8.28 27.68 4.04
N LYS A 130 7.83 26.56 3.47
CA LYS A 130 8.34 26.11 2.16
C LYS A 130 7.98 27.12 1.09
N ASN A 131 8.99 27.52 0.32
CA ASN A 131 8.80 28.40 -0.81
C ASN A 131 8.37 27.59 -2.05
N PHE A 132 7.15 27.85 -2.53
CA PHE A 132 6.64 27.25 -3.77
C PHE A 132 6.83 28.16 -5.00
N SER A 133 7.39 29.35 -4.85
CA SER A 133 7.71 30.26 -5.95
C SER A 133 9.07 29.96 -6.57
N ASP A 134 10.07 29.61 -5.74
CA ASP A 134 11.39 29.18 -6.20
C ASP A 134 11.40 27.66 -6.44
N VAL A 135 11.44 27.26 -7.71
CA VAL A 135 11.27 25.86 -8.11
C VAL A 135 12.63 25.18 -8.19
N THR A 136 12.88 24.25 -7.28
CA THR A 136 14.02 23.31 -7.35
C THR A 136 13.53 21.90 -7.11
N PHE A 137 13.90 20.98 -8.00
CA PHE A 137 13.46 19.59 -7.98
C PHE A 137 14.48 18.69 -7.30
N LEU A 138 14.01 17.81 -6.42
CA LEU A 138 14.80 16.76 -5.80
C LEU A 138 14.43 15.38 -6.36
N HIS A 139 15.42 14.62 -6.84
CA HIS A 139 15.28 13.22 -7.22
C HIS A 139 16.25 12.34 -6.41
N THR A 140 15.71 11.46 -5.57
CA THR A 140 16.48 10.50 -4.77
C THR A 140 16.33 9.08 -5.33
N ALA A 141 17.29 8.66 -6.16
CA ALA A 141 17.26 7.32 -6.77
C ALA A 141 17.70 6.21 -5.78
N GLY A 142 18.54 6.57 -4.80
CA GLY A 142 19.15 5.61 -3.89
C GLY A 142 20.00 4.59 -4.67
N THR A 143 19.77 3.30 -4.42
CA THR A 143 20.46 2.18 -5.09
C THR A 143 19.66 1.55 -6.23
N SER A 144 18.47 2.09 -6.56
CA SER A 144 17.55 1.44 -7.48
C SER A 144 17.56 2.05 -8.89
N ILE A 145 17.72 1.19 -9.89
CA ILE A 145 17.61 1.54 -11.31
C ILE A 145 16.16 1.80 -11.77
N GLN A 146 15.18 1.40 -10.95
CA GLN A 146 13.75 1.43 -11.30
C GLN A 146 13.11 2.79 -11.03
N LYS A 147 13.85 3.79 -10.53
CA LYS A 147 13.33 5.10 -10.12
C LYS A 147 13.07 6.09 -11.28
N GLY A 148 13.17 5.63 -12.52
CA GLY A 148 12.95 6.46 -13.72
C GLY A 148 14.04 7.51 -13.97
N THR A 149 15.20 7.36 -13.34
CA THR A 149 16.27 8.37 -13.37
C THR A 149 16.80 8.64 -14.77
N ARG A 150 16.76 7.63 -15.67
CA ARG A 150 17.15 7.82 -17.08
C ARG A 150 16.24 8.81 -17.78
N GLN A 151 14.92 8.67 -17.59
CA GLN A 151 13.92 9.56 -18.18
C GLN A 151 14.04 10.98 -17.63
N VAL A 152 14.31 11.11 -16.32
CA VAL A 152 14.57 12.42 -15.69
C VAL A 152 15.82 13.08 -16.30
N LEU A 153 16.95 12.35 -16.37
CA LEU A 153 18.19 12.88 -16.95
C LEU A 153 18.05 13.20 -18.44
N ASP A 154 17.37 12.35 -19.21
CA ASP A 154 17.13 12.59 -20.63
C ASP A 154 16.30 13.86 -20.86
N CYS A 155 15.35 14.18 -19.96
CA CYS A 155 14.62 15.45 -20.00
C CYS A 155 15.50 16.65 -19.63
N TRP A 156 16.12 16.63 -18.45
CA TRP A 156 16.85 17.78 -17.92
C TRP A 156 18.06 18.14 -18.76
N LEU A 157 18.82 17.15 -19.23
CA LEU A 157 19.99 17.39 -20.08
C LEU A 157 19.62 17.86 -21.49
N ALA A 158 18.36 17.72 -21.91
CA ALA A 158 17.86 18.26 -23.17
C ALA A 158 17.26 19.67 -23.02
N ARG A 159 17.04 20.14 -21.78
CA ARG A 159 16.35 21.40 -21.48
C ARG A 159 17.11 22.19 -20.39
N PRO A 160 18.19 22.90 -20.76
CA PRO A 160 18.94 23.77 -19.84
C PRO A 160 18.11 24.92 -19.25
N ASP A 161 16.96 25.23 -19.85
CA ASP A 161 16.00 26.24 -19.39
C ASP A 161 15.13 25.77 -18.22
N LEU A 162 15.10 24.46 -17.92
CA LEU A 162 14.35 23.95 -16.77
C LEU A 162 15.01 24.33 -15.44
N PRO A 163 14.21 24.45 -14.36
CA PRO A 163 14.74 24.72 -13.03
C PRO A 163 15.71 23.65 -12.55
N ARG A 164 16.49 23.99 -11.52
CA ARG A 164 17.51 23.12 -10.95
C ARG A 164 16.95 21.74 -10.57
N LEU A 165 17.70 20.70 -10.94
CA LEU A 165 17.52 19.32 -10.49
C LEU A 165 18.67 18.93 -9.58
N GLU A 166 18.36 18.61 -8.34
CA GLU A 166 19.24 17.94 -7.39
C GLU A 166 19.01 16.43 -7.49
N LEU A 167 20.05 15.71 -7.89
CA LEU A 167 20.03 14.29 -8.10
C LEU A 167 20.91 13.59 -7.06
N HIS A 168 20.31 12.74 -6.25
CA HIS A 168 21.03 11.93 -5.26
C HIS A 168 20.91 10.45 -5.58
N MET A 169 22.06 9.76 -5.69
CA MET A 169 22.09 8.32 -5.91
C MET A 169 23.34 7.67 -5.32
N ALA A 170 23.29 6.36 -5.13
CA ALA A 170 24.45 5.61 -4.66
C ALA A 170 25.55 5.61 -5.73
N GLN A 171 26.81 5.62 -5.27
CA GLN A 171 27.98 5.70 -6.15
C GLN A 171 28.07 4.49 -7.08
N ASP A 172 27.84 3.29 -6.55
CA ASP A 172 27.82 2.03 -7.28
C ASP A 172 26.75 2.01 -8.38
N LEU A 173 25.55 2.55 -8.10
CA LEU A 173 24.50 2.70 -9.09
C LEU A 173 24.93 3.66 -10.20
N PHE A 174 25.53 4.80 -9.85
CA PHE A 174 26.00 5.77 -10.84
C PHE A 174 27.06 5.16 -11.74
N ASP A 175 28.11 4.58 -11.16
CA ASP A 175 29.23 4.01 -11.89
C ASP A 175 28.79 2.86 -12.80
N GLY A 176 27.93 1.97 -12.28
CA GLY A 176 27.49 0.78 -13.02
C GLY A 176 26.44 1.06 -14.10
N ALA A 177 25.55 2.04 -13.91
CA ALA A 177 24.37 2.19 -14.78
C ALA A 177 24.23 3.56 -15.47
N PHE A 178 24.95 4.60 -15.04
CA PHE A 178 24.76 5.97 -15.52
C PHE A 178 26.04 6.65 -16.03
N SER A 179 27.19 6.40 -15.43
CA SER A 179 28.44 7.15 -15.68
C SER A 179 28.81 7.22 -17.16
N THR A 180 28.85 6.06 -17.85
CA THR A 180 29.21 5.96 -19.27
C THR A 180 28.36 6.85 -20.18
N ARG A 181 27.05 6.98 -19.92
CA ARG A 181 26.12 7.73 -20.76
C ARG A 181 25.93 9.18 -20.31
N TYR A 182 26.02 9.44 -19.01
CA TYR A 182 25.57 10.71 -18.43
C TYR A 182 26.67 11.57 -17.80
N ALA A 183 27.79 11.02 -17.34
CA ALA A 183 28.80 11.79 -16.58
C ALA A 183 29.24 13.07 -17.31
N LYS A 184 29.80 12.94 -18.52
CA LYS A 184 30.24 14.09 -19.34
C LYS A 184 29.12 15.09 -19.68
N ARG A 185 27.86 14.64 -19.71
CA ARG A 185 26.71 15.50 -20.02
C ARG A 185 26.26 16.26 -18.77
N ILE A 186 26.28 15.62 -17.61
CA ILE A 186 26.01 16.23 -16.31
C ILE A 186 27.07 17.29 -16.02
N ASP A 187 28.36 16.98 -16.21
CA ASP A 187 29.47 17.94 -15.98
C ASP A 187 29.36 19.22 -16.82
N LYS A 188 28.76 19.12 -18.01
CA LYS A 188 28.54 20.27 -18.92
C LYS A 188 27.22 20.98 -18.68
N SER A 189 26.33 20.42 -17.87
CA SER A 189 25.01 20.99 -17.62
C SER A 189 25.09 22.08 -16.55
N THR A 190 24.21 23.07 -16.65
CA THR A 190 24.13 24.18 -15.70
C THR A 190 23.02 24.01 -14.67
N ASN A 191 22.08 23.08 -14.91
CA ASN A 191 20.88 22.89 -14.11
C ASN A 191 20.72 21.48 -13.52
N VAL A 192 21.69 20.56 -13.69
CA VAL A 192 21.69 19.23 -13.05
C VAL A 192 22.87 19.13 -12.08
N PHE A 193 22.55 18.86 -10.82
CA PHE A 193 23.52 18.75 -9.74
C PHE A 193 23.46 17.34 -9.17
N LEU A 194 24.46 16.53 -9.52
CA LEU A 194 24.59 15.15 -9.05
C LEU A 194 25.38 15.10 -7.75
N GLN A 195 24.82 14.42 -6.75
CA GLN A 195 25.51 14.00 -5.55
C GLN A 195 25.47 12.48 -5.47
N THR A 196 26.65 11.87 -5.46
CA THR A 196 26.79 10.42 -5.32
C THR A 196 27.20 10.04 -3.90
N GLY A 197 26.86 8.81 -3.52
CA GLY A 197 27.20 8.24 -2.22
C GLY A 197 26.08 8.38 -1.19
N ARG A 198 26.37 7.91 0.03
CA ARG A 198 25.40 7.90 1.12
C ARG A 198 25.48 9.22 1.88
N LEU A 199 24.34 9.91 1.99
CA LEU A 199 24.21 11.05 2.89
C LEU A 199 24.09 10.58 4.33
N GLU A 200 24.71 11.34 5.24
CA GLU A 200 24.48 11.20 6.67
C GLU A 200 22.99 11.41 7.00
N PRO A 201 22.41 10.66 7.96
CA PRO A 201 20.96 10.70 8.24
C PRO A 201 20.42 12.11 8.51
N THR A 202 21.15 12.95 9.23
CA THR A 202 20.74 14.33 9.54
C THR A 202 20.75 15.21 8.28
N ALA A 203 21.74 15.05 7.41
CA ALA A 203 21.82 15.79 6.15
C ALA A 203 20.69 15.36 5.20
N PHE A 204 20.43 14.06 5.11
CA PHE A 204 19.31 13.52 4.34
C PHE A 204 17.96 13.99 4.89
N GLY A 205 17.79 13.99 6.23
CA GLY A 205 16.60 14.51 6.89
C GLY A 205 16.34 15.97 6.56
N ARG A 206 17.39 16.82 6.59
CA ARG A 206 17.31 18.23 6.16
C ARG A 206 16.91 18.36 4.70
N LEU A 207 17.59 17.64 3.79
CA LEU A 207 17.30 17.64 2.36
C LEU A 207 15.83 17.35 2.07
N ILE A 208 15.29 16.26 2.63
CA ILE A 208 13.89 15.87 2.44
C ILE A 208 12.94 16.90 3.07
N THR A 209 13.31 17.45 4.23
CA THR A 209 12.50 18.45 4.94
C THR A 209 12.40 19.75 4.16
N ASP A 210 13.45 20.15 3.47
CA ASP A 210 13.55 21.49 2.86
C ASP A 210 13.06 21.50 1.40
N ALA A 211 13.17 20.38 0.68
CA ALA A 211 12.75 20.28 -0.72
C ALA A 211 11.23 20.47 -0.90
N ALA A 212 10.82 21.42 -1.75
CA ALA A 212 9.40 21.66 -2.06
C ALA A 212 8.86 20.84 -3.24
N TYR A 213 9.75 20.35 -4.12
CA TYR A 213 9.39 19.61 -5.33
C TYR A 213 10.16 18.29 -5.42
N PHE A 214 9.44 17.19 -5.63
CA PHE A 214 10.04 15.86 -5.75
C PHE A 214 9.73 15.24 -7.10
N MET A 215 10.78 14.70 -7.74
CA MET A 215 10.64 13.83 -8.89
C MET A 215 10.66 12.38 -8.42
N CYS A 216 9.50 11.73 -8.49
CA CYS A 216 9.31 10.33 -8.13
C CYS A 216 8.75 9.47 -9.29
N PRO A 217 9.38 9.43 -10.48
CA PRO A 217 8.81 8.73 -11.62
C PRO A 217 9.26 7.25 -11.70
N SER A 218 9.02 6.44 -10.65
CA SER A 218 9.39 5.02 -10.74
C SER A 218 8.69 4.33 -11.91
N LEU A 219 9.42 3.40 -12.54
CA LEU A 219 8.90 2.44 -13.51
C LEU A 219 7.96 1.45 -12.82
N GLN A 220 8.30 1.01 -11.62
CA GLN A 220 7.48 0.10 -10.83
C GLN A 220 7.76 0.32 -9.34
N GLU A 221 6.77 0.01 -8.50
CA GLU A 221 6.85 0.23 -7.06
C GLU A 221 5.87 -0.72 -6.36
N GLY A 222 6.31 -1.41 -5.31
CA GLY A 222 5.40 -2.16 -4.44
C GLY A 222 5.08 -1.45 -3.14
N TYR A 223 6.00 -0.59 -2.68
CA TYR A 223 5.98 -0.05 -1.31
C TYR A 223 5.77 1.46 -1.27
N GLY A 224 6.47 2.23 -2.10
CA GLY A 224 6.23 3.68 -2.24
C GLY A 224 6.92 4.55 -1.20
N HIS A 225 7.91 4.01 -0.46
CA HIS A 225 8.60 4.67 0.65
C HIS A 225 9.03 6.10 0.31
N TYR A 226 9.80 6.30 -0.76
CA TYR A 226 10.32 7.62 -1.11
C TYR A 226 9.26 8.65 -1.57
N ILE A 227 8.14 8.20 -2.18
CA ILE A 227 6.99 9.07 -2.48
C ILE A 227 6.32 9.48 -1.18
N ASN A 228 6.14 8.53 -0.26
CA ASN A 228 5.49 8.80 1.00
C ASN A 228 6.35 9.72 1.89
N GLN A 229 7.68 9.59 1.83
CA GLN A 229 8.62 10.51 2.47
C GLN A 229 8.47 11.93 1.91
N ALA A 230 8.31 12.08 0.59
CA ALA A 230 8.01 13.37 -0.02
C ALA A 230 6.62 13.92 0.42
N ARG A 231 5.60 13.06 0.55
CA ARG A 231 4.27 13.45 1.07
C ARG A 231 4.39 13.95 2.51
N SER A 232 5.23 13.29 3.31
CA SER A 232 5.51 13.66 4.71
C SER A 232 6.14 15.03 4.87
N SER A 233 6.87 15.49 3.86
CA SER A 233 7.55 16.77 3.90
C SER A 233 6.69 17.92 3.38
N ARG A 234 5.41 17.72 3.06
CA ARG A 234 4.54 18.76 2.44
C ARG A 234 5.17 19.26 1.13
N ALA A 235 5.38 18.36 0.19
CA ALA A 235 5.97 18.69 -1.11
C ALA A 235 5.02 18.42 -2.28
N LEU A 236 5.23 19.13 -3.38
CA LEU A 236 4.60 18.82 -4.67
C LEU A 236 5.38 17.69 -5.35
N ILE A 237 4.68 16.61 -5.72
CA ILE A 237 5.34 15.38 -6.17
C ILE A 237 4.94 15.07 -7.60
N PHE A 238 5.93 14.77 -8.42
CA PHE A 238 5.77 14.24 -9.78
C PHE A 238 5.91 12.73 -9.74
N THR A 239 4.93 12.02 -10.30
CA THR A 239 4.94 10.56 -10.34
C THR A 239 4.38 10.05 -11.66
N THR A 240 4.60 8.78 -12.00
CA THR A 240 4.04 8.18 -13.22
C THR A 240 2.54 7.94 -13.10
N ASP A 241 1.80 8.11 -14.20
CA ASP A 241 0.36 7.84 -14.27
C ASP A 241 0.05 6.34 -14.47
N VAL A 242 0.65 5.49 -13.63
CA VAL A 242 0.45 4.05 -13.64
C VAL A 242 0.36 3.56 -12.19
N ALA A 243 -0.54 2.62 -11.91
CA ALA A 243 -0.69 2.07 -10.58
C ALA A 243 0.59 1.29 -10.17
N PRO A 244 1.02 1.36 -8.89
CA PRO A 244 0.35 2.04 -7.78
C PRO A 244 0.75 3.51 -7.59
N MET A 245 1.58 4.05 -8.48
CA MET A 245 2.16 5.40 -8.34
C MET A 245 1.08 6.48 -8.30
N ASN A 246 0.09 6.38 -9.19
CA ASN A 246 -1.08 7.25 -9.26
C ASN A 246 -2.19 6.92 -8.24
N GLU A 247 -1.98 5.91 -7.38
CA GLU A 247 -2.84 5.67 -6.21
C GLU A 247 -2.41 6.55 -5.03
N LEU A 248 -1.11 6.87 -4.93
CA LEU A 248 -0.53 7.68 -3.85
C LEU A 248 -0.62 9.18 -4.12
N ILE A 249 -0.46 9.57 -5.39
CA ILE A 249 -0.52 10.95 -5.87
C ILE A 249 -1.58 11.05 -6.96
N THR A 250 -2.42 12.07 -6.87
CA THR A 250 -3.46 12.37 -7.85
C THR A 250 -3.18 13.73 -8.49
N PRO A 251 -3.87 14.11 -9.59
CA PRO A 251 -3.75 15.47 -10.14
C PRO A 251 -4.06 16.59 -9.12
N SER A 252 -4.81 16.25 -8.06
CA SER A 252 -5.14 17.18 -6.98
C SER A 252 -4.13 17.23 -5.83
N SER A 253 -3.17 16.30 -5.78
CA SER A 253 -2.14 16.20 -4.72
C SER A 253 -0.71 16.13 -5.27
N GLY A 254 -0.53 16.40 -6.57
CA GLY A 254 0.75 16.38 -7.25
C GLY A 254 0.61 16.56 -8.76
N ALA A 255 1.59 16.06 -9.49
CA ALA A 255 1.62 16.07 -10.96
C ALA A 255 1.87 14.65 -11.48
N LEU A 256 1.15 14.29 -12.55
CA LEU A 256 1.25 12.97 -13.16
C LEU A 256 2.01 13.05 -14.49
N ILE A 257 3.01 12.19 -14.64
CA ILE A 257 3.78 12.00 -15.86
C ILE A 257 3.07 10.93 -16.66
N HIS A 258 2.68 11.27 -17.88
CA HIS A 258 2.02 10.32 -18.76
C HIS A 258 2.91 9.09 -19.00
N ALA A 259 2.34 7.92 -18.77
CA ALA A 259 3.01 6.64 -18.94
C ALA A 259 1.98 5.57 -19.35
N ARG A 260 2.44 4.54 -20.06
CA ARG A 260 1.62 3.38 -20.41
C ARG A 260 1.90 2.25 -19.42
N ALA A 261 0.85 1.60 -18.92
CA ALA A 261 1.01 0.36 -18.17
C ALA A 261 1.42 -0.78 -19.11
N ILE A 262 2.53 -1.45 -18.80
CA ILE A 262 3.00 -2.65 -19.48
C ILE A 262 3.18 -3.79 -18.48
N ALA A 263 3.14 -5.01 -18.99
CA ALA A 263 3.35 -6.23 -18.23
C ALA A 263 4.75 -6.80 -18.46
N HIS A 264 5.43 -7.14 -17.37
CA HIS A 264 6.73 -7.83 -17.37
C HIS A 264 6.54 -9.30 -16.99
N ASP A 265 7.27 -10.22 -17.62
CA ASP A 265 7.12 -11.66 -17.43
C ASP A 265 7.66 -12.16 -16.07
N GLY A 266 8.60 -11.44 -15.47
CA GLY A 266 9.05 -11.70 -14.09
C GLY A 266 7.95 -11.50 -13.03
N GLN A 267 6.92 -10.68 -13.29
CA GLN A 267 5.93 -10.31 -12.28
C GLN A 267 4.78 -11.32 -12.20
N PHE A 268 4.72 -12.09 -11.11
CA PHE A 268 3.72 -13.16 -10.92
C PHE A 268 2.27 -12.66 -11.07
N LEU A 269 1.97 -11.47 -10.55
CA LEU A 269 0.66 -10.82 -10.67
C LEU A 269 0.56 -9.88 -11.88
N GLY A 270 1.54 -9.89 -12.78
CA GLY A 270 1.69 -8.92 -13.88
C GLY A 270 0.92 -9.27 -15.16
N GLY A 271 0.24 -10.43 -15.23
CA GLY A 271 -0.55 -10.83 -16.41
C GLY A 271 0.23 -11.62 -17.47
N ARG A 272 1.56 -11.47 -17.52
CA ARG A 272 2.43 -12.11 -18.53
C ARG A 272 3.42 -13.14 -17.98
N SER A 273 3.40 -13.42 -16.67
CA SER A 273 4.39 -14.33 -16.11
C SER A 273 4.23 -15.77 -16.59
N LYS A 274 5.34 -16.42 -16.92
CA LYS A 274 5.35 -17.82 -17.37
C LYS A 274 5.27 -18.83 -16.22
N LYS A 275 5.33 -18.36 -14.96
CA LYS A 275 5.20 -19.22 -13.79
C LYS A 275 3.85 -19.92 -13.75
N ALA A 276 3.84 -21.12 -13.18
CA ALA A 276 2.61 -21.88 -12.96
C ALA A 276 1.65 -21.06 -12.09
N HIS A 277 0.35 -21.14 -12.39
CA HIS A 277 -0.71 -20.42 -11.66
C HIS A 277 -0.57 -18.89 -11.63
N ALA A 278 0.31 -18.27 -12.43
CA ALA A 278 0.41 -16.80 -12.46
C ALA A 278 -0.90 -16.15 -12.93
N LEU A 279 -1.18 -14.94 -12.42
CA LEU A 279 -2.36 -14.17 -12.81
C LEU A 279 -2.32 -13.89 -14.32
N ARG A 280 -3.46 -14.09 -15.00
CA ARG A 280 -3.64 -13.84 -16.44
C ARG A 280 -4.53 -12.62 -16.69
N ASP A 281 -4.54 -12.16 -17.94
CA ASP A 281 -5.50 -11.18 -18.46
C ASP A 281 -5.58 -9.86 -17.68
N VAL A 282 -4.42 -9.36 -17.26
CA VAL A 282 -4.26 -8.03 -16.67
C VAL A 282 -3.20 -7.22 -17.43
N PRO A 283 -3.33 -5.89 -17.52
CA PRO A 283 -2.44 -5.05 -18.34
C PRO A 283 -0.99 -4.96 -17.84
N GLY A 284 -0.71 -5.43 -16.63
CA GLY A 284 0.55 -5.18 -15.92
C GLY A 284 0.50 -3.87 -15.11
N PHE A 285 1.66 -3.49 -14.57
CA PHE A 285 1.79 -2.33 -13.68
C PHE A 285 3.22 -1.73 -13.70
N VAL A 286 3.94 -1.96 -14.80
CA VAL A 286 5.19 -1.24 -15.07
C VAL A 286 4.86 -0.03 -15.94
N ALA A 287 5.34 1.14 -15.54
CA ALA A 287 5.21 2.39 -16.27
C ALA A 287 6.24 2.45 -17.40
N ASP A 288 5.76 2.55 -18.64
CA ASP A 288 6.56 2.78 -19.82
C ASP A 288 6.42 4.24 -20.27
N PHE A 289 7.51 4.99 -20.19
CA PHE A 289 7.57 6.40 -20.53
C PHE A 289 9.03 6.83 -20.84
N ASN A 290 9.17 8.02 -21.41
CA ASN A 290 10.45 8.58 -21.83
C ASN A 290 10.65 10.00 -21.27
N GLY A 291 11.82 10.59 -21.52
CA GLY A 291 12.14 11.94 -21.04
C GLY A 291 11.23 13.04 -21.59
N ARG A 292 10.60 12.87 -22.77
CA ARG A 292 9.64 13.84 -23.28
C ARG A 292 8.42 13.95 -22.38
N ALA A 293 7.86 12.82 -21.95
CA ALA A 293 6.73 12.81 -21.03
C ALA A 293 7.06 13.51 -19.69
N VAL A 294 8.30 13.35 -19.20
CA VAL A 294 8.77 14.07 -18.01
C VAL A 294 8.80 15.58 -18.27
N CYS A 295 9.40 16.00 -19.38
CA CYS A 295 9.49 17.41 -19.76
C CYS A 295 8.12 18.06 -19.97
N ASP A 296 7.17 17.34 -20.56
CA ASP A 296 5.81 17.82 -20.79
C ASP A 296 5.10 18.06 -19.44
N ALA A 297 5.19 17.13 -18.50
CA ALA A 297 4.60 17.28 -17.17
C ALA A 297 5.21 18.46 -16.38
N VAL A 298 6.53 18.63 -16.43
CA VAL A 298 7.21 19.76 -15.78
C VAL A 298 6.81 21.08 -16.44
N THR A 299 6.78 21.14 -17.77
CA THR A 299 6.40 22.33 -18.53
C THR A 299 4.94 22.73 -18.26
N ASP A 300 4.04 21.75 -18.21
CA ASP A 300 2.64 21.95 -17.87
C ASP A 300 2.49 22.57 -16.48
N MET A 301 3.13 21.99 -15.46
CA MET A 301 3.10 22.55 -14.10
C MET A 301 3.63 23.98 -14.06
N LEU A 302 4.79 24.25 -14.68
CA LEU A 302 5.40 25.57 -14.67
C LEU A 302 4.52 26.65 -15.33
N LYS A 303 3.81 26.30 -16.40
CA LYS A 303 2.97 27.25 -17.17
C LYS A 303 1.57 27.41 -16.60
N ASN A 304 0.98 26.33 -16.09
CA ASN A 304 -0.46 26.24 -15.83
C ASN A 304 -0.82 26.21 -14.34
N THR A 305 0.16 26.37 -13.44
CA THR A 305 -0.09 26.42 -11.98
C THR A 305 0.62 27.60 -11.32
N THR A 306 -0.02 28.18 -10.31
CA THR A 306 0.56 29.24 -9.46
C THR A 306 1.26 28.62 -8.24
N PRO A 307 2.15 29.36 -7.54
CA PRO A 307 2.75 28.90 -6.28
C PRO A 307 1.71 28.45 -5.24
N GLU A 308 0.58 29.16 -5.11
CA GLU A 308 -0.49 28.85 -4.16
C GLU A 308 -1.22 27.55 -4.54
N GLU A 309 -1.42 27.31 -5.84
CA GLU A 309 -1.99 26.04 -6.34
C GLU A 309 -1.05 24.87 -6.01
N ARG A 310 0.26 25.04 -6.19
CA ARG A 310 1.28 24.03 -5.89
C ARG A 310 1.35 23.72 -4.41
N GLU A 311 1.28 24.75 -3.57
CA GLU A 311 1.22 24.62 -2.11
C GLU A 311 -0.01 23.84 -1.66
N LYS A 312 -1.21 24.19 -2.17
CA LYS A 312 -2.45 23.46 -1.85
C LYS A 312 -2.38 21.98 -2.22
N ARG A 313 -1.75 21.65 -3.35
CA ARG A 313 -1.54 20.25 -3.77
C ARG A 313 -0.56 19.54 -2.83
N ALA A 314 0.50 20.21 -2.39
CA ALA A 314 1.44 19.68 -1.40
C ALA A 314 0.78 19.44 -0.03
N ASP A 315 -0.12 20.32 0.40
CA ASP A 315 -0.94 20.13 1.59
C ASP A 315 -1.85 18.91 1.48
N LYS A 316 -2.51 18.75 0.33
CA LYS A 316 -3.33 17.58 0.08
C LYS A 316 -2.50 16.30 0.09
N ALA A 317 -1.28 16.33 -0.44
CA ALA A 317 -0.37 15.20 -0.41
C ALA A 317 -0.02 14.79 1.03
N LEU A 318 0.26 15.77 1.91
CA LEU A 318 0.50 15.55 3.33
C LEU A 318 -0.72 14.97 4.06
N GLN A 319 -1.92 15.53 3.82
CA GLN A 319 -3.17 15.05 4.44
C GLN A 319 -3.46 13.58 4.09
N GLN A 320 -3.15 13.18 2.85
CA GLN A 320 -3.38 11.83 2.36
C GLN A 320 -2.26 10.84 2.77
N ARG A 321 -1.16 11.31 3.39
CA ARG A 321 0.02 10.50 3.74
C ARG A 321 -0.34 9.30 4.59
N PHE A 322 -1.12 9.55 5.63
CA PHE A 322 -1.61 8.54 6.53
C PHE A 322 -2.94 8.02 6.00
N ALA A 323 -3.08 6.71 5.99
CA ALA A 323 -4.30 6.08 5.57
C ALA A 323 -4.50 4.86 6.46
N CYS A 324 -4.85 5.12 7.72
CA CYS A 324 -5.38 4.09 8.60
C CYS A 324 -6.65 3.51 7.92
N GLY A 325 -6.69 2.19 7.76
CA GLY A 325 -7.67 1.50 6.93
C GLY A 325 -9.10 1.79 7.36
N ASP A 326 -9.80 2.58 6.56
CA ASP A 326 -11.23 2.82 6.71
C ASP A 326 -11.88 2.83 5.32
N ASP A 327 -11.66 1.75 4.56
CA ASP A 327 -12.38 1.51 3.30
C ASP A 327 -13.20 0.23 3.43
N THR A 328 -14.43 0.39 3.92
CA THR A 328 -15.52 -0.52 3.63
C THR A 328 -15.84 -0.45 2.12
N TRP A 329 -15.10 -1.21 1.31
CA TRP A 329 -15.69 -1.71 0.07
C TRP A 329 -16.70 -2.76 0.49
N THR A 330 -17.94 -2.32 0.66
CA THR A 330 -19.09 -3.21 0.82
C THR A 330 -19.04 -4.20 -0.35
N GLN A 331 -18.66 -5.44 -0.06
CA GLN A 331 -18.97 -6.54 -0.94
C GLN A 331 -20.48 -6.51 -1.10
N ASP A 332 -20.89 -6.38 -2.36
CA ASP A 332 -22.24 -6.62 -2.80
C ASP A 332 -22.68 -7.99 -2.28
N LYS A 333 -23.47 -8.00 -1.20
CA LYS A 333 -24.16 -9.20 -0.69
C LYS A 333 -25.46 -9.43 -1.45
N SER A 334 -25.52 -9.12 -2.75
CA SER A 334 -26.64 -9.55 -3.59
C SER A 334 -26.33 -10.89 -4.26
N THR A 335 -26.45 -11.98 -3.47
CA THR A 335 -27.03 -13.28 -3.86
C THR A 335 -26.74 -14.32 -2.77
N VAL A 336 -27.38 -14.19 -1.61
CA VAL A 336 -27.90 -15.35 -0.88
C VAL A 336 -29.20 -14.88 -0.26
N SER A 337 -30.33 -15.33 -0.81
CA SER A 337 -31.64 -15.14 -0.21
C SER A 337 -31.78 -16.14 0.95
N PRO A 338 -31.92 -15.71 2.22
CA PRO A 338 -32.49 -16.56 3.24
C PRO A 338 -34.01 -16.39 3.16
N ARG A 339 -34.72 -17.43 2.72
CA ARG A 339 -36.17 -17.47 2.87
C ARG A 339 -36.51 -17.40 4.37
N THR A 340 -37.05 -16.25 4.77
CA THR A 340 -38.14 -16.05 5.74
C THR A 340 -38.24 -17.05 6.89
N ALA A 341 -37.93 -16.59 8.10
CA ALA A 341 -38.64 -16.98 9.32
C ALA A 341 -38.95 -15.70 10.12
N GLN A 342 -40.23 -15.30 10.11
CA GLN A 342 -40.77 -14.21 10.90
C GLN A 342 -40.70 -14.55 12.40
N ARG A 343 -40.30 -13.57 13.22
CA ARG A 343 -40.55 -13.58 14.67
C ARG A 343 -42.03 -13.31 14.91
N GLY A 344 -42.73 -14.31 15.45
CA GLY A 344 -44.00 -14.15 16.15
C GLY A 344 -43.74 -14.02 17.66
N THR A 345 -44.34 -13.00 18.26
CA THR A 345 -44.28 -12.61 19.67
C THR A 345 -45.10 -13.56 20.56
N ARG A 346 -44.68 -13.64 21.84
CA ARG A 346 -45.43 -14.00 23.06
C ARG A 346 -45.62 -15.47 23.46
N CYS A 347 -45.25 -15.71 24.72
CA CYS A 347 -45.59 -16.83 25.60
C CYS A 347 -47.11 -17.10 25.64
N LEU A 348 -47.48 -18.38 25.79
CA LEU A 348 -48.38 -18.92 26.85
C LEU A 348 -48.61 -20.43 26.63
N LEU A 349 -48.41 -21.19 27.71
CA LEU A 349 -49.07 -22.44 28.15
C LEU A 349 -49.04 -23.73 27.26
N PHE A 350 -48.57 -24.81 27.90
CA PHE A 350 -48.83 -26.25 27.63
C PHE A 350 -50.35 -26.59 27.55
N PRO A 351 -50.79 -27.82 27.20
CA PRO A 351 -50.08 -29.04 26.76
C PRO A 351 -50.70 -29.71 25.51
N SER A 352 -50.16 -30.90 25.14
CA SER A 352 -50.91 -32.13 24.77
C SER A 352 -50.56 -32.74 23.41
N SER A 353 -49.86 -33.86 23.51
CA SER A 353 -50.28 -35.18 22.98
C SER A 353 -50.09 -35.53 21.49
N ILE A 354 -49.65 -36.78 21.33
CA ILE A 354 -49.81 -37.70 20.19
C ILE A 354 -48.59 -37.88 19.26
N SER A 355 -47.76 -38.82 19.72
CA SER A 355 -47.16 -39.98 19.05
C SER A 355 -47.48 -40.30 17.57
N VAL A 356 -46.48 -40.91 16.91
CA VAL A 356 -46.45 -42.08 15.98
C VAL A 356 -45.34 -41.80 14.93
N SER A 357 -44.12 -42.32 15.10
CA SER A 357 -43.58 -43.61 14.57
C SER A 357 -43.70 -43.73 13.03
N ALA A 358 -42.82 -44.33 12.23
CA ALA A 358 -41.50 -44.96 12.30
C ALA A 358 -41.05 -45.15 10.82
N GLY A 359 -39.78 -45.45 10.56
CA GLY A 359 -39.41 -46.26 9.38
C GLY A 359 -38.27 -45.75 8.50
N SER A 360 -37.04 -46.15 8.84
CA SER A 360 -35.98 -46.48 7.87
C SER A 360 -36.31 -47.85 7.22
N PRO A 361 -35.77 -48.24 6.03
CA PRO A 361 -34.34 -48.60 5.90
C PRO A 361 -33.69 -48.32 4.49
N THR A 362 -32.39 -48.62 4.43
CA THR A 362 -31.34 -48.51 3.37
C THR A 362 -31.42 -49.63 2.28
N PRO A 363 -30.38 -49.95 1.46
CA PRO A 363 -29.54 -49.20 0.48
C PRO A 363 -29.35 -49.92 -0.91
N GLY A 364 -28.67 -49.28 -1.89
CA GLY A 364 -27.69 -49.99 -2.76
C GLY A 364 -27.72 -49.82 -4.30
N HIS A 365 -26.50 -49.73 -4.87
CA HIS A 365 -25.99 -50.18 -6.19
C HIS A 365 -25.96 -49.25 -7.43
N ALA A 366 -24.74 -49.18 -8.00
CA ALA A 366 -24.35 -48.65 -9.31
C ALA A 366 -24.41 -49.73 -10.41
N PRO A 367 -24.27 -49.35 -11.71
CA PRO A 367 -23.18 -49.93 -12.51
C PRO A 367 -22.53 -48.98 -13.55
N THR A 368 -21.49 -49.51 -14.18
CA THR A 368 -20.41 -48.93 -15.00
C THR A 368 -20.54 -49.15 -16.54
N CYS A 369 -19.76 -48.33 -17.28
CA CYS A 369 -19.00 -48.58 -18.53
C CYS A 369 -19.64 -48.68 -19.94
N ALA A 370 -19.02 -47.89 -20.85
CA ALA A 370 -18.56 -48.16 -22.25
C ALA A 370 -19.01 -47.02 -23.20
N GLN A 371 -18.34 -46.56 -24.27
CA GLN A 371 -17.01 -46.66 -24.90
C GLN A 371 -17.00 -45.64 -26.08
N PHE A 372 -15.83 -45.16 -26.51
CA PHE A 372 -15.58 -44.24 -27.66
C PHE A 372 -15.59 -44.95 -29.05
N PRO A 373 -15.67 -44.24 -30.21
CA PRO A 373 -14.49 -43.67 -30.94
C PRO A 373 -14.73 -42.27 -31.59
N ARG A 374 -13.80 -41.30 -31.62
CA ARG A 374 -12.75 -40.96 -32.65
C ARG A 374 -13.25 -41.05 -34.12
N GLN A 375 -13.03 -40.13 -35.08
CA GLN A 375 -12.06 -39.04 -35.29
C GLN A 375 -12.33 -38.30 -36.65
N ILE A 376 -11.89 -37.02 -36.76
CA ILE A 376 -11.12 -36.38 -37.89
C ILE A 376 -11.79 -35.69 -39.12
N LEU A 377 -11.14 -34.54 -39.50
CA LEU A 377 -11.15 -33.68 -40.71
C LEU A 377 -12.25 -32.60 -40.81
N ALA A 378 -12.04 -31.39 -41.34
CA ALA A 378 -10.91 -30.46 -41.56
C ALA A 378 -11.53 -29.16 -42.09
N ALA A 379 -10.85 -28.03 -41.89
CA ALA A 379 -11.28 -26.70 -42.29
C ALA A 379 -11.13 -26.42 -43.80
N SER A 380 -11.98 -25.54 -44.36
CA SER A 380 -11.60 -24.25 -45.01
C SER A 380 -12.46 -23.86 -46.23
N ALA A 381 -12.57 -22.53 -46.42
CA ALA A 381 -12.74 -21.77 -47.68
C ALA A 381 -14.15 -21.27 -48.11
N ALA A 382 -14.40 -20.00 -47.75
CA ALA A 382 -14.78 -18.84 -48.58
C ALA A 382 -15.52 -19.00 -49.94
N ALA A 383 -16.66 -18.29 -50.05
CA ALA A 383 -16.95 -17.17 -50.97
C ALA A 383 -18.17 -17.24 -51.95
N VAL A 384 -18.91 -16.11 -51.98
CA VAL A 384 -19.69 -15.44 -53.06
C VAL A 384 -21.11 -15.89 -53.45
N CYS A 385 -22.03 -14.89 -53.44
CA CYS A 385 -23.08 -14.52 -54.45
C CYS A 385 -24.40 -14.12 -53.76
N ALA A 386 -25.19 -13.09 -54.12
CA ALA A 386 -25.09 -11.90 -54.98
C ALA A 386 -26.43 -11.12 -54.86
N ALA A 387 -26.43 -9.86 -55.34
CA ALA A 387 -27.56 -9.00 -55.77
C ALA A 387 -28.38 -8.23 -54.69
N GLY A 388 -28.62 -6.92 -54.81
CA GLY A 388 -28.22 -5.94 -55.84
C GLY A 388 -28.81 -4.53 -55.59
N ALA A 389 -28.04 -3.52 -56.03
CA ALA A 389 -28.41 -2.26 -56.70
C ALA A 389 -29.29 -1.20 -55.97
N ASP A 390 -29.09 0.13 -56.07
CA ASP A 390 -28.09 1.00 -56.71
C ASP A 390 -28.34 2.49 -56.37
N ALA A 391 -27.36 3.34 -56.73
CA ALA A 391 -27.35 4.82 -56.92
C ALA A 391 -27.15 5.72 -55.67
N VAL A 392 -26.01 6.37 -55.39
CA VAL A 392 -25.05 7.23 -56.16
C VAL A 392 -25.62 8.62 -56.53
N ARG A 393 -25.19 9.70 -55.84
CA ARG A 393 -24.19 10.71 -56.29
C ARG A 393 -24.19 12.03 -55.50
N ASP A 394 -22.97 12.54 -55.35
CA ASP A 394 -22.47 13.81 -54.83
C ASP A 394 -23.24 15.11 -55.17
N ARG A 395 -23.21 16.09 -54.25
CA ARG A 395 -22.68 17.45 -54.56
C ARG A 395 -22.39 18.32 -53.32
N GLU A 396 -21.43 19.20 -53.56
CA GLU A 396 -20.66 20.09 -52.68
C GLU A 396 -21.37 21.34 -52.12
N ARG A 397 -20.69 21.92 -51.11
CA ARG A 397 -20.36 23.35 -50.87
C ARG A 397 -21.34 24.30 -50.12
N ALA A 398 -20.72 24.88 -49.07
CA ALA A 398 -20.72 26.28 -48.64
C ALA A 398 -21.99 26.87 -48.02
N VAL A 399 -21.85 27.41 -46.79
CA VAL A 399 -21.91 28.86 -46.53
C VAL A 399 -21.34 29.10 -45.11
N ALA A 400 -20.39 30.03 -45.05
CA ALA A 400 -19.83 30.61 -43.84
C ALA A 400 -20.66 31.85 -43.44
N GLY A 401 -20.67 32.19 -42.14
CA GLY A 401 -20.85 33.57 -41.70
C GLY A 401 -21.83 33.81 -40.56
N GLY A 402 -21.27 34.10 -39.38
CA GLY A 402 -21.70 35.23 -38.54
C GLY A 402 -22.90 35.05 -37.62
N ALA A 403 -22.63 34.93 -36.31
CA ALA A 403 -23.27 35.75 -35.29
C ALA A 403 -22.51 35.60 -33.96
N GLU A 404 -21.85 36.67 -33.55
CA GLU A 404 -21.30 36.89 -32.23
C GLU A 404 -22.41 36.97 -31.16
N SER A 405 -22.01 36.67 -29.91
CA SER A 405 -22.55 37.29 -28.70
C SER A 405 -24.03 37.12 -28.39
N LEU A 406 -24.42 35.98 -27.78
CA LEU A 406 -25.42 35.98 -26.70
C LEU A 406 -25.53 34.70 -25.85
N VAL A 407 -24.45 34.04 -25.41
CA VAL A 407 -24.53 33.14 -24.23
C VAL A 407 -23.21 33.13 -23.45
N ALA A 408 -22.72 34.32 -23.11
CA ALA A 408 -21.74 34.49 -22.04
C ALA A 408 -22.48 34.95 -20.80
N GLN A 409 -23.17 34.03 -20.10
CA GLN A 409 -23.52 34.20 -18.67
C GLN A 409 -24.13 32.99 -17.94
N LEU A 410 -24.31 31.81 -18.55
CA LEU A 410 -24.82 30.64 -17.82
C LEU A 410 -24.21 29.32 -18.32
N ALA A 411 -23.01 28.97 -17.83
CA ALA A 411 -22.49 27.60 -17.85
C ALA A 411 -21.33 27.44 -16.86
N ALA A 412 -21.56 27.80 -15.60
CA ALA A 412 -20.84 27.21 -14.48
C ALA A 412 -21.56 25.91 -14.10
N ALA A 413 -20.78 24.85 -13.88
CA ALA A 413 -21.17 23.48 -13.50
C ALA A 413 -21.46 22.49 -14.64
N GLY A 414 -20.67 21.41 -14.67
CA GLY A 414 -21.08 20.11 -15.21
C GLY A 414 -20.50 19.73 -16.57
N ALA A 415 -19.29 19.15 -16.60
CA ALA A 415 -18.87 18.26 -17.68
C ALA A 415 -18.76 16.83 -17.11
N GLU A 416 -19.86 16.09 -17.22
CA GLU A 416 -19.93 14.67 -16.95
C GLU A 416 -19.36 13.86 -18.11
N CYS A 417 -18.65 12.77 -17.76
CA CYS A 417 -18.34 11.66 -18.64
C CYS A 417 -19.61 11.09 -19.26
N GLY A 418 -19.69 11.08 -20.60
CA GLY A 418 -20.77 10.43 -21.33
C GLY A 418 -20.55 8.93 -21.48
N TRP A 419 -21.48 8.13 -20.95
CA TRP A 419 -21.93 6.86 -21.55
C TRP A 419 -23.45 6.75 -21.35
N ARG A 420 -24.20 6.70 -22.46
CA ARG A 420 -25.66 6.58 -22.53
C ARG A 420 -26.10 5.18 -22.08
N CYS A 421 -27.17 5.09 -21.29
CA CYS A 421 -28.02 3.91 -21.17
C CYS A 421 -29.42 4.26 -21.68
N ASP A 422 -29.93 3.45 -22.61
CA ASP A 422 -31.25 3.58 -23.22
C ASP A 422 -32.40 3.37 -22.22
N GLY A 423 -33.55 3.97 -22.55
CA GLY A 423 -34.61 4.33 -21.62
C GLY A 423 -35.59 3.24 -21.18
N ARG A 424 -36.14 3.43 -19.97
CA ARG A 424 -37.57 3.35 -19.56
C ARG A 424 -37.73 3.78 -18.08
N PRO A 425 -38.91 4.25 -17.63
CA PRO A 425 -39.01 5.15 -16.48
C PRO A 425 -39.31 4.47 -15.12
N ALA A 426 -38.69 5.05 -14.08
CA ALA A 426 -39.14 5.25 -12.70
C ALA A 426 -39.61 4.06 -11.83
N VAL A 427 -38.80 3.72 -10.82
CA VAL A 427 -39.27 3.58 -9.43
C VAL A 427 -38.22 4.23 -8.51
N ARG A 428 -38.63 5.27 -7.78
CA ARG A 428 -37.81 5.93 -6.75
C ARG A 428 -37.60 4.95 -5.58
N THR A 429 -36.38 4.44 -5.44
CA THR A 429 -35.86 3.97 -4.14
C THR A 429 -34.58 4.73 -3.85
N ARG A 430 -34.54 5.39 -2.68
CA ARG A 430 -33.36 6.11 -2.17
C ARG A 430 -32.28 5.09 -1.82
N THR A 431 -31.44 4.74 -2.78
CA THR A 431 -30.12 4.16 -2.53
C THR A 431 -29.10 5.27 -2.70
N SER A 432 -28.61 5.81 -1.59
CA SER A 432 -27.46 6.71 -1.61
C SER A 432 -26.26 5.93 -2.14
N CYS A 433 -25.88 6.21 -3.38
CA CYS A 433 -24.63 5.76 -3.97
C CYS A 433 -23.48 6.34 -3.12
N CYS A 434 -22.79 5.53 -2.32
CA CYS A 434 -21.56 5.94 -1.66
C CYS A 434 -20.48 6.10 -2.73
N THR A 435 -20.30 7.33 -3.20
CA THR A 435 -19.19 7.70 -4.08
C THR A 435 -17.87 7.77 -3.30
N ARG A 436 -16.78 7.66 -4.05
CA ARG A 436 -15.33 7.65 -3.71
C ARG A 436 -14.82 8.75 -2.75
N THR A 437 -15.70 9.58 -2.19
CA THR A 437 -15.43 10.88 -1.59
C THR A 437 -15.20 10.87 -0.08
N ARG A 438 -15.63 9.83 0.65
CA ARG A 438 -15.62 9.88 2.13
C ARG A 438 -14.26 9.57 2.77
N CYS A 439 -13.42 8.73 2.16
CA CYS A 439 -12.09 8.44 2.69
C CYS A 439 -11.04 9.49 2.29
N SER A 440 -11.30 10.27 1.23
CA SER A 440 -10.44 11.35 0.77
C SER A 440 -10.61 12.66 1.55
N SER A 441 -11.64 12.78 2.41
CA SER A 441 -11.93 14.00 3.19
C SER A 441 -11.36 13.96 4.62
N THR A 442 -10.84 12.82 5.06
CA THR A 442 -10.28 12.69 6.40
C THR A 442 -8.84 13.20 6.41
N ASP A 443 -8.59 14.30 7.13
CA ASP A 443 -7.23 14.77 7.41
C ASP A 443 -6.61 13.89 8.50
N TRP A 444 -5.92 12.83 8.07
CA TRP A 444 -5.26 11.90 8.98
C TRP A 444 -4.06 12.51 9.69
N SER A 445 -3.47 13.59 9.14
CA SER A 445 -2.37 14.30 9.80
C SER A 445 -2.79 14.93 11.15
N ARG A 446 -4.09 15.20 11.32
CA ARG A 446 -4.69 15.70 12.56
C ARG A 446 -5.21 14.61 13.49
N ARG A 447 -5.27 13.36 13.03
CA ARG A 447 -5.86 12.24 13.80
C ARG A 447 -4.83 11.34 14.47
N ILE A 448 -3.57 11.40 14.05
CA ILE A 448 -2.49 10.62 14.62
C ILE A 448 -1.65 11.52 15.50
N ASP A 449 -1.49 11.13 16.76
CA ASP A 449 -0.71 11.92 17.71
C ASP A 449 0.76 11.97 17.29
N LYS A 450 1.39 13.13 17.49
CA LYS A 450 2.82 13.34 17.18
C LYS A 450 3.70 12.32 17.90
N SER A 451 3.31 11.92 19.11
CA SER A 451 3.97 10.88 19.90
C SER A 451 4.03 9.54 19.16
N ASP A 452 2.95 9.12 18.50
CA ASP A 452 2.91 7.87 17.74
C ASP A 452 3.83 7.90 16.53
N ILE A 453 3.90 9.03 15.84
CA ILE A 453 4.77 9.24 14.68
C ILE A 453 6.25 9.19 15.10
N LEU A 454 6.58 9.79 16.24
CA LEU A 454 7.94 9.78 16.79
C LEU A 454 8.33 8.37 17.29
N HIS A 455 7.40 7.62 17.86
CA HIS A 455 7.62 6.23 18.25
C HIS A 455 7.84 5.31 17.04
N GLU A 456 7.04 5.45 15.97
CA GLU A 456 7.28 4.74 14.69
C GLU A 456 8.70 5.02 14.17
N ALA A 457 9.13 6.28 14.20
CA ALA A 457 10.47 6.67 13.79
C ALA A 457 11.57 6.07 14.70
N ALA A 458 11.33 5.95 16.01
CA ALA A 458 12.26 5.30 16.95
C ALA A 458 12.39 3.80 16.68
N LEU A 459 11.26 3.10 16.48
CA LEU A 459 11.24 1.68 16.09
C LEU A 459 12.00 1.45 14.78
N HIS A 460 11.79 2.30 13.78
CA HIS A 460 12.51 2.25 12.51
C HIS A 460 14.02 2.44 12.72
N ARG A 461 14.46 3.47 13.45
CA ARG A 461 15.88 3.69 13.78
C ARG A 461 16.50 2.49 14.48
N GLY A 462 15.84 1.98 15.51
CA GLY A 462 16.29 0.81 16.28
C GLY A 462 16.46 -0.42 15.39
N CYS A 463 15.49 -0.69 14.51
CA CYS A 463 15.57 -1.79 13.56
C CYS A 463 16.74 -1.68 12.58
N VAL A 464 17.01 -0.48 12.04
CA VAL A 464 18.10 -0.26 11.08
C VAL A 464 19.47 -0.37 11.74
N LYS A 465 19.61 0.18 12.95
CA LYS A 465 20.89 0.23 13.67
C LYS A 465 21.23 -1.09 14.38
N HIS A 466 20.24 -1.72 15.01
CA HIS A 466 20.43 -2.92 15.83
C HIS A 466 19.80 -4.13 15.15
N LYS A 467 20.52 -4.66 14.15
CA LYS A 467 20.00 -5.69 13.25
C LYS A 467 19.70 -7.02 13.92
N ASP A 468 20.41 -7.34 15.00
CA ASP A 468 20.27 -8.62 15.71
C ASP A 468 19.45 -8.50 17.01
N SER A 469 19.00 -7.30 17.37
CA SER A 469 18.18 -7.08 18.58
C SER A 469 16.69 -7.04 18.24
N ILE A 470 15.82 -7.22 19.23
CA ILE A 470 14.39 -6.88 19.09
C ILE A 470 14.24 -5.41 19.53
N PRO A 471 13.86 -4.48 18.65
CA PRO A 471 13.42 -3.17 19.07
C PRO A 471 12.12 -3.36 19.86
N SER A 472 12.15 -3.13 21.18
CA SER A 472 10.92 -3.13 21.98
C SER A 472 10.21 -1.76 21.91
N PHE A 473 9.14 -1.61 22.66
CA PHE A 473 8.25 -0.44 22.67
C PHE A 473 8.98 0.84 23.14
N GLY A 474 9.71 1.48 22.23
CA GLY A 474 10.34 2.79 22.42
C GLY A 474 9.44 3.78 23.15
N ARG A 475 9.89 4.41 24.23
CA ARG A 475 9.16 5.58 24.76
C ARG A 475 9.47 6.84 23.94
N VAL A 476 8.44 7.66 23.76
CA VAL A 476 8.54 8.94 23.03
C VAL A 476 9.45 9.91 23.77
N GLY A 477 10.41 10.52 23.07
CA GLY A 477 11.30 11.54 23.61
C GLY A 477 12.60 11.02 24.24
N GLN A 478 12.90 9.73 24.07
CA GLN A 478 14.13 9.13 24.56
C GLN A 478 15.33 9.51 23.69
N ASN A 479 16.45 9.81 24.35
CA ASN A 479 17.75 9.90 23.69
C ASN A 479 18.21 8.50 23.26
N GLU A 480 19.14 8.42 22.32
CA GLU A 480 19.66 7.16 21.77
C GLU A 480 20.13 6.16 22.86
N SER A 481 20.67 6.67 23.97
CA SER A 481 21.09 5.87 25.13
C SER A 481 19.94 5.19 25.89
N GLU A 482 18.73 5.73 25.82
CA GLU A 482 17.53 5.13 26.42
C GLU A 482 16.86 4.16 25.45
N GLU A 483 16.85 4.46 24.14
CA GLU A 483 16.40 3.52 23.11
C GLU A 483 17.19 2.21 23.16
N ILE A 484 18.50 2.27 23.41
CA ILE A 484 19.36 1.08 23.58
C ILE A 484 18.96 0.22 24.78
N LYS A 485 18.47 0.83 25.87
CA LYS A 485 18.03 0.08 27.07
C LYS A 485 16.75 -0.70 26.83
N GLU A 486 15.98 -0.30 25.83
CA GLU A 486 14.73 -0.94 25.43
C GLU A 486 14.94 -2.00 24.33
N LEU A 487 16.18 -2.29 23.93
CA LEU A 487 16.46 -3.43 23.07
C LEU A 487 16.39 -4.73 23.86
N VAL A 488 15.85 -5.78 23.23
CA VAL A 488 15.98 -7.16 23.73
C VAL A 488 17.09 -7.85 22.95
N ASN A 489 18.10 -8.32 23.67
CA ASN A 489 19.25 -9.01 23.09
C ASN A 489 19.23 -10.50 23.44
N LYS A 490 19.98 -11.28 22.65
CA LYS A 490 20.10 -12.74 22.84
C LYS A 490 20.65 -13.12 24.22
N ASP A 491 21.49 -12.27 24.81
CA ASP A 491 22.18 -12.53 26.07
C ASP A 491 21.49 -11.87 27.28
N ASP A 492 20.25 -11.38 27.12
CA ASP A 492 19.50 -10.76 28.20
C ASP A 492 19.20 -11.76 29.33
N LEU A 493 19.57 -11.43 30.57
CA LEU A 493 19.32 -12.27 31.76
C LEU A 493 17.83 -12.62 31.97
N LYS A 494 16.92 -11.74 31.53
CA LYS A 494 15.46 -11.90 31.63
C LYS A 494 14.80 -12.16 30.28
N LEU A 495 15.54 -12.71 29.32
CA LEU A 495 15.06 -12.90 27.95
C LEU A 495 13.73 -13.65 27.88
N LEU A 496 13.61 -14.77 28.61
CA LEU A 496 12.39 -15.58 28.61
C LEU A 496 11.17 -14.82 29.16
N GLU A 497 11.35 -14.01 30.20
CA GLU A 497 10.28 -13.16 30.76
C GLU A 497 9.83 -12.10 29.76
N LYS A 498 10.78 -11.48 29.04
CA LYS A 498 10.48 -10.49 28.00
C LYS A 498 9.71 -11.12 26.83
N LEU A 499 10.13 -12.29 26.35
CA LEU A 499 9.48 -12.98 25.22
C LEU A 499 8.07 -13.49 25.54
N ARG A 500 7.79 -13.82 26.80
CA ARG A 500 6.46 -14.25 27.27
C ARG A 500 5.36 -13.20 27.17
N GLN A 501 5.71 -11.94 26.97
CA GLN A 501 4.71 -10.87 26.88
C GLN A 501 3.84 -10.99 25.64
N CYS A 502 4.31 -11.68 24.58
CA CYS A 502 3.63 -11.97 23.32
C CYS A 502 2.89 -10.77 22.71
N PRO A 503 3.45 -10.12 21.66
CA PRO A 503 2.76 -9.02 21.02
C PRO A 503 1.49 -9.49 20.30
N ASP A 504 0.64 -8.54 19.91
CA ASP A 504 -0.54 -8.81 19.08
C ASP A 504 -0.17 -9.38 17.71
N VAL A 505 1.02 -9.02 17.21
CA VAL A 505 1.59 -9.53 15.97
C VAL A 505 3.11 -9.52 16.03
N ASP A 506 3.72 -10.56 15.47
CA ASP A 506 5.15 -10.63 15.25
C ASP A 506 5.47 -10.29 13.80
N VAL A 507 6.47 -9.43 13.58
CA VAL A 507 7.05 -9.23 12.26
C VAL A 507 8.37 -9.98 12.22
N MET A 508 8.44 -11.09 11.49
CA MET A 508 9.70 -11.79 11.24
C MET A 508 10.52 -10.97 10.25
N LEU A 509 11.70 -10.52 10.69
CA LEU A 509 12.56 -9.67 9.89
C LEU A 509 14.04 -10.03 10.11
N PRO A 510 14.64 -10.83 9.20
CA PRO A 510 16.01 -11.28 9.36
C PRO A 510 17.01 -10.14 9.21
N ALA A 511 18.14 -10.28 9.91
CA ALA A 511 19.16 -9.22 10.04
C ALA A 511 19.68 -8.73 8.68
N GLY A 512 19.80 -9.63 7.70
CA GLY A 512 20.27 -9.32 6.34
C GLY A 512 19.41 -8.29 5.60
N ILE A 513 18.11 -8.23 5.88
CA ILE A 513 17.18 -7.34 5.17
C ILE A 513 16.71 -6.14 5.99
N ARG A 514 17.16 -6.03 7.25
CA ARG A 514 16.94 -4.85 8.09
C ARG A 514 17.65 -3.64 7.48
N SER A 515 16.86 -2.92 6.70
CA SER A 515 17.21 -1.78 5.86
C SER A 515 16.14 -0.72 6.04
N PHE A 516 16.37 0.50 5.56
CA PHE A 516 15.41 1.59 5.73
C PHE A 516 13.99 1.21 5.29
N GLY A 517 13.80 0.64 4.09
CA GLY A 517 12.46 0.29 3.61
C GLY A 517 11.77 -0.81 4.44
N TYR A 518 12.45 -1.93 4.68
CA TYR A 518 11.82 -3.04 5.41
C TYR A 518 11.64 -2.76 6.91
N CYS A 519 12.57 -2.03 7.53
CA CYS A 519 12.41 -1.61 8.92
C CYS A 519 11.28 -0.59 9.09
N GLU A 520 11.10 0.29 8.11
CA GLU A 520 9.97 1.23 8.07
C GLU A 520 8.63 0.50 7.98
N ASP A 521 8.52 -0.49 7.10
CA ASP A 521 7.33 -1.34 7.02
C ASP A 521 7.09 -2.10 8.33
N ALA A 522 8.13 -2.70 8.90
CA ALA A 522 8.03 -3.43 10.16
C ALA A 522 7.61 -2.51 11.32
N ALA A 523 8.10 -1.27 11.37
CA ALA A 523 7.70 -0.26 12.35
C ALA A 523 6.22 0.08 12.20
N ALA A 524 5.75 0.30 10.97
CA ALA A 524 4.36 0.57 10.67
C ALA A 524 3.43 -0.57 11.13
N TYR A 525 3.74 -1.83 10.81
CA TYR A 525 2.93 -2.96 11.27
C TYR A 525 3.04 -3.22 12.77
N THR A 526 4.20 -2.98 13.39
CA THR A 526 4.37 -3.11 14.84
C THR A 526 3.55 -2.05 15.59
N LYS A 527 3.54 -0.81 15.10
CA LYS A 527 2.83 0.31 15.75
C LYS A 527 1.33 0.34 15.43
N CYS A 528 0.96 0.07 14.18
CA CYS A 528 -0.42 0.14 13.71
C CYS A 528 -1.13 -1.22 13.65
N ALA A 529 -0.54 -2.27 14.25
CA ALA A 529 -1.09 -3.62 14.35
C ALA A 529 -2.58 -3.63 14.76
N PHE A 530 -2.91 -2.78 15.73
CA PHE A 530 -4.25 -2.71 16.33
C PHE A 530 -5.35 -2.36 15.34
N GLN A 531 -5.08 -1.57 14.29
CA GLN A 531 -6.09 -1.23 13.28
C GLN A 531 -6.29 -2.36 12.26
N VAL A 532 -5.21 -3.06 11.90
CA VAL A 532 -5.27 -4.26 11.03
C VAL A 532 -6.07 -5.36 11.72
N LEU A 533 -5.87 -5.55 13.02
CA LEU A 533 -6.55 -6.56 13.83
C LEU A 533 -8.01 -6.18 14.17
N LYS A 534 -8.32 -4.89 14.38
CA LYS A 534 -9.71 -4.44 14.56
C LYS A 534 -10.57 -4.73 13.33
N HIS A 535 -10.00 -4.56 12.13
CA HIS A 535 -10.64 -4.96 10.86
C HIS A 535 -10.80 -6.49 10.73
N LEU A 536 -9.94 -7.28 11.37
CA LEU A 536 -10.08 -8.74 11.40
C LEU A 536 -11.23 -9.16 12.31
N ALA A 537 -11.38 -8.52 13.48
CA ALA A 537 -12.40 -8.81 14.50
C ALA A 537 -13.81 -8.29 14.17
N ASP A 538 -13.95 -7.12 13.52
CA ASP A 538 -15.27 -6.53 13.20
C ASP A 538 -16.06 -7.34 12.15
N VAL A 539 -15.42 -8.28 11.44
CA VAL A 539 -16.06 -9.12 10.41
C VAL A 539 -16.55 -10.47 10.96
N ASP A 540 -16.03 -10.93 12.10
CA ASP A 540 -16.33 -12.25 12.68
C ASP A 540 -17.57 -12.26 13.62
N GLY A 541 -18.40 -11.22 13.59
CA GLY A 541 -19.75 -11.29 14.15
C GLY A 541 -19.87 -11.37 15.68
N TYR A 542 -18.83 -11.00 16.43
CA TYR A 542 -18.88 -10.82 17.89
C TYR A 542 -18.54 -9.38 18.27
N GLY A 543 -19.39 -8.45 17.85
CA GLY A 543 -19.38 -7.07 18.32
C GLY A 543 -19.92 -6.97 19.75
N LYS A 544 -19.07 -7.20 20.75
CA LYS A 544 -19.24 -6.65 22.10
C LYS A 544 -18.13 -5.64 22.37
N MET A 545 -18.48 -4.37 22.18
CA MET A 545 -18.11 -3.24 23.03
C MET A 545 -16.67 -3.28 23.61
N LEU A 546 -15.69 -2.77 22.85
CA LEU A 546 -14.48 -2.20 23.42
C LEU A 546 -14.29 -0.76 22.88
N CYS A 547 -15.10 0.13 23.44
CA CYS A 547 -14.82 1.56 23.53
C CYS A 547 -14.66 1.89 25.01
N VAL A 548 -13.57 1.47 25.66
CA VAL A 548 -13.02 2.12 26.86
C VAL A 548 -11.54 1.75 26.97
N LEU A 549 -10.72 2.72 27.38
CA LEU A 549 -9.31 2.64 27.83
C LEU A 549 -8.22 2.87 26.77
N CYS A 550 -7.84 4.13 26.60
CA CYS A 550 -6.49 4.57 26.97
C CYS A 550 -6.42 6.10 27.09
N SER A 551 -6.88 6.61 28.24
CA SER A 551 -6.36 7.84 28.85
C SER A 551 -5.85 7.46 30.24
N CYS A 552 -4.59 7.03 30.29
CA CYS A 552 -3.76 6.91 31.50
C CYS A 552 -2.34 7.20 30.98
N SER A 553 -1.61 8.25 31.35
CA SER A 553 -1.41 8.79 32.68
C SER A 553 -0.87 10.23 32.63
N SER A 554 -1.57 11.17 33.23
CA SER A 554 -0.98 12.39 33.81
C SER A 554 -1.92 12.90 34.89
N GLY A 555 -1.50 12.86 36.14
CA GLY A 555 -2.23 13.47 37.25
C GLY A 555 -2.33 12.56 38.47
N VAL A 556 -1.31 12.61 39.32
CA VAL A 556 -1.50 12.43 40.76
C VAL A 556 -0.98 13.71 41.37
N GLU A 557 -1.89 14.57 41.84
CA GLU A 557 -1.80 15.21 43.15
C GLU A 557 -3.08 16.02 43.43
N ASP A 558 -3.62 15.75 44.62
CA ASP A 558 -4.52 16.53 45.47
C ASP A 558 -5.88 17.02 44.98
N ALA A 559 -6.92 16.41 45.54
CA ALA A 559 -8.07 17.15 46.07
C ALA A 559 -8.72 16.38 47.22
N THR A 560 -8.31 16.74 48.42
CA THR A 560 -9.06 16.56 49.66
C THR A 560 -10.37 17.38 49.62
N ALA A 561 -11.39 16.80 50.26
CA ALA A 561 -12.42 17.47 51.05
C ALA A 561 -13.78 17.87 50.40
N LEU A 562 -14.80 17.53 51.20
CA LEU A 562 -16.19 18.04 51.28
C LEU A 562 -17.15 17.47 50.22
N GLY A 563 -18.28 16.84 50.57
CA GLY A 563 -19.02 16.80 51.82
C GLY A 563 -20.50 17.04 51.53
N VAL A 564 -21.34 16.15 52.07
CA VAL A 564 -22.82 16.06 52.04
C VAL A 564 -23.41 15.33 50.84
#